data_AF-A0A2A4KDZ3-F1
#
_entry.id   AF-A0A2A4KDZ3-F1
#
_cell.length_a   1.000
_cell.length_b   1.000
_cell.length_c   1.000
_cell.angle_alpha   90.00
_cell.angle_beta   90.00
_cell.angle_gamma   90.00
#
_symmetry.space_group_name_H-M   'P 1'
#
loop_
_entity.id
_entity.type
_entity.pdbx_description
1 polymer ?
#
loop_
_entity_poly.entity_id
_entity_poly.type
_entity_poly.pdbx_seq_one_letter_code
_entity_poly.pdbx_strand_id
1 'polypeptide(L)'
;MVVGRNGPILVEGPVVVVNDDGTTTRSDRFVAAICTCRRSRTYPWCDTSHRRRVPAGPPRPHPDDGSPRPDGRDTGEGDRDPREGDRDPQESDRDPQEGEEETRP
;
A
#
# COMPACT_ATOMS: atom_id res chain seq x y z
N MET A 1 9.66 16.44 -18.95
CA MET A 1 9.83 16.84 -17.54
C MET A 1 8.68 16.24 -16.72
N VAL A 2 8.95 15.30 -15.82
CA VAL A 2 7.93 14.67 -14.97
C VAL A 2 7.97 15.33 -13.60
N VAL A 3 6.84 15.84 -13.11
CA VAL A 3 6.70 16.42 -11.77
C VAL A 3 5.73 15.55 -10.98
N GLY A 4 6.27 14.63 -10.17
CA GLY A 4 5.47 13.89 -9.20
C GLY A 4 5.15 14.78 -8.00
N ARG A 5 3.92 14.68 -7.45
CA ARG A 5 3.43 15.52 -6.32
C ARG A 5 4.35 15.53 -5.08
N ASN A 6 5.26 14.57 -4.95
CA ASN A 6 6.24 14.44 -3.86
C ASN A 6 7.63 13.97 -4.32
N GLY A 7 7.94 14.06 -5.62
CA GLY A 7 9.17 13.52 -6.21
C GLY A 7 10.12 14.59 -6.73
N PRO A 8 11.40 14.25 -6.95
CA PRO A 8 12.32 15.15 -7.61
C PRO A 8 11.90 15.42 -9.05
N ILE A 9 12.40 16.54 -9.60
CA ILE A 9 12.37 16.78 -11.04
C ILE A 9 13.56 16.08 -11.66
N LEU A 10 13.33 15.25 -12.68
CA LEU A 10 14.39 14.65 -13.47
C LEU A 10 14.75 15.55 -14.65
N VAL A 11 16.03 15.86 -14.79
CA VAL A 11 16.58 16.70 -15.85
C VAL A 11 17.70 15.93 -16.54
N GLU A 12 17.66 15.86 -17.88
CA GLU A 12 18.76 15.28 -18.65
C GLU A 12 19.99 16.20 -18.55
N GLY A 13 21.15 15.61 -18.29
CA GLY A 13 22.38 16.31 -18.02
C GLY A 13 23.42 16.23 -19.13
N PRO A 14 24.60 16.82 -18.91
CA PRO A 14 25.06 17.48 -17.67
C PRO A 14 24.31 18.78 -17.36
N VAL A 15 24.13 19.09 -16.07
CA VAL A 15 23.39 20.27 -15.61
C VAL A 15 24.17 21.14 -14.64
N VAL A 16 23.93 22.45 -14.69
CA VAL A 16 24.42 23.44 -13.75
C VAL A 16 23.21 24.12 -13.10
N VAL A 17 23.22 24.20 -11.77
CA VAL A 17 22.13 24.80 -10.98
C VAL A 17 22.69 26.00 -10.23
N VAL A 18 21.98 27.13 -10.32
CA VAL A 18 22.24 28.34 -9.53
C VAL A 18 21.24 28.35 -8.37
N ASN A 19 21.75 28.41 -7.15
CA ASN A 19 20.93 28.51 -5.94
C ASN A 19 20.52 29.97 -5.67
N ASP A 20 19.60 30.17 -4.73
CA ASP A 20 19.10 31.51 -4.38
C ASP A 20 20.17 32.42 -3.75
N ASP A 21 21.19 31.84 -3.13
CA ASP A 21 22.36 32.55 -2.60
C ASP A 21 23.40 32.89 -3.69
N GLY A 22 23.12 32.57 -4.95
CA GLY A 22 24.00 32.78 -6.10
C GLY A 22 25.10 31.71 -6.23
N THR A 23 25.19 30.73 -5.33
CA THR A 23 26.14 29.63 -5.46
C THR A 23 25.75 28.72 -6.63
N THR A 24 26.76 28.13 -7.26
CA THR A 24 26.56 27.25 -8.42
C THR A 24 27.02 25.83 -8.10
N THR A 25 26.20 24.83 -8.44
CA THR A 25 26.54 23.41 -8.30
C THR A 25 26.32 22.69 -9.62
N ARG A 26 27.22 21.76 -9.98
CA ARG A 26 27.17 21.02 -11.24
C ARG A 26 26.93 19.54 -11.01
N SER A 27 26.17 18.92 -11.91
CA SER A 27 26.11 17.47 -12.05
C SER A 27 26.52 17.09 -13.47
N ASP A 28 27.39 16.10 -13.56
CA ASP A 28 27.93 15.47 -14.76
C ASP A 28 27.17 14.19 -15.15
N ARG A 29 26.11 13.84 -14.41
CA ARG A 29 25.26 12.69 -14.71
C ARG A 29 24.40 12.95 -15.95
N PHE A 30 24.11 11.89 -16.70
CA PHE A 30 23.19 11.95 -17.85
C PHE A 30 21.75 12.29 -17.46
N VAL A 31 21.36 11.98 -16.22
CA VAL A 31 20.10 12.44 -15.62
C VAL A 31 20.38 12.87 -14.20
N ALA A 32 20.00 14.10 -13.86
CA ALA A 32 20.10 14.67 -12.53
C ALA A 32 18.71 14.79 -11.89
N ALA A 33 18.61 14.46 -10.61
CA ALA A 33 17.39 14.59 -9.83
C ALA A 33 17.45 15.84 -8.96
N ILE A 34 16.63 16.84 -9.28
CA ILE A 34 16.54 18.11 -8.54
C ILE A 34 15.51 18.01 -7.42
N CYS A 35 15.92 18.41 -6.22
CA CYS A 35 15.07 18.40 -5.05
C CYS A 35 14.00 19.49 -5.15
N THR A 36 12.74 19.09 -4.99
CA THR A 36 11.57 20.00 -4.89
C THR A 36 11.05 20.15 -3.47
N CYS A 37 11.46 19.27 -2.55
CA CYS A 37 10.91 19.19 -1.20
C CYS A 37 11.71 19.95 -0.13
N ARG A 38 12.88 20.52 -0.49
CA ARG A 38 13.80 21.25 0.41
C ARG A 38 14.30 20.51 1.66
N ARG A 39 14.05 19.19 1.75
CA ARG A 39 14.53 18.33 2.86
C ARG A 39 15.89 17.68 2.59
N SER A 40 16.46 17.88 1.40
CA SER A 40 17.74 17.26 1.02
C SER A 40 18.89 17.86 1.81
N ARG A 41 19.81 17.00 2.27
CA ARG A 41 21.07 17.41 2.89
C ARG A 41 22.13 17.85 1.87
N THR A 42 21.90 17.55 0.59
CA THR A 42 22.80 17.87 -0.52
C THR A 42 22.08 18.72 -1.56
N TYR A 43 21.22 19.63 -1.11
CA TYR A 43 20.53 20.58 -1.98
C TYR A 43 21.54 21.27 -2.93
N PRO A 44 21.25 21.37 -4.25
CA PRO A 44 19.95 21.15 -4.90
C PRO A 44 19.63 19.70 -5.31
N TRP A 45 20.50 18.73 -5.04
CA TRP A 45 20.33 17.35 -5.48
C TRP A 45 19.36 16.58 -4.59
N CYS A 46 18.61 15.65 -5.16
CA CYS A 46 17.72 14.76 -4.40
C CYS A 46 18.51 13.61 -3.75
N ASP A 47 18.44 13.51 -2.42
CA ASP A 47 19.03 12.45 -1.59
C ASP A 47 17.98 11.45 -1.07
N THR A 48 16.80 11.40 -1.71
CA THR A 48 15.61 10.64 -1.31
C THR A 48 14.91 11.10 -0.02
N SER A 49 15.32 12.22 0.59
CA SER A 49 14.66 12.80 1.78
C SER A 49 13.19 13.19 1.57
N HIS A 50 12.71 13.19 0.32
CA HIS A 50 11.30 13.39 0.01
C HIS A 50 10.40 12.24 0.51
N ARG A 51 10.94 11.04 0.69
CA ARG A 51 10.19 9.85 1.15
C ARG A 51 9.75 10.04 2.60
N ARG A 52 8.47 9.76 2.88
CA ARG A 52 7.92 9.78 4.25
C ARG A 52 8.53 8.61 5.03
N ARG A 53 9.27 8.88 6.11
CA ARG A 53 9.66 7.85 7.07
C ARG A 53 8.44 7.57 7.93
N VAL A 54 7.88 6.36 7.83
CA VAL A 54 6.99 5.85 8.88
C VAL A 54 7.89 5.66 10.11
N PRO A 55 7.55 6.22 11.28
CA PRO A 55 8.24 5.84 12.51
C PRO A 55 8.18 4.32 12.61
N ALA A 56 9.30 3.66 12.89
CA ALA A 56 9.21 2.33 13.46
C ALA A 56 8.30 2.49 14.69
N GLY A 57 7.24 1.69 14.77
CA GLY A 57 6.39 1.66 15.96
C GLY A 57 7.23 1.43 17.23
N PRO A 58 6.60 1.46 18.42
CA PRO A 58 7.32 1.20 19.64
C PRO A 58 8.16 -0.08 19.50
N PRO A 59 9.38 -0.12 20.08
CA PRO A 59 10.24 -1.29 20.00
C PRO A 59 9.42 -2.52 20.41
N ARG A 60 9.57 -3.60 19.64
CA ARG A 60 8.94 -4.88 19.99
C ARG A 60 9.50 -5.28 21.36
N PRO A 61 8.66 -5.61 22.35
CA PRO A 61 9.15 -5.95 23.68
C PRO A 61 10.13 -7.13 23.58
N HIS A 62 11.28 -6.98 24.23
CA HIS A 62 12.26 -8.05 24.37
C HIS A 62 11.73 -9.06 25.41
N PRO A 63 11.89 -10.38 25.22
CA PRO A 63 11.30 -11.40 26.09
C PRO A 63 11.77 -11.39 27.56
N ASP A 64 12.79 -10.59 27.90
CA ASP A 64 13.31 -10.42 29.28
C ASP A 64 12.84 -9.12 29.95
N ASP A 65 12.21 -8.21 29.20
CA ASP A 65 11.66 -6.97 29.74
C ASP A 65 10.29 -7.30 30.34
N GLY A 66 10.27 -7.61 31.64
CA GLY A 66 9.12 -8.04 32.44
C GLY A 66 7.98 -7.01 32.52
N SER A 67 7.43 -6.60 31.39
CA SER A 67 6.27 -5.74 31.28
C SER A 67 5.01 -6.50 31.74
N PRO A 68 4.19 -5.92 32.65
CA PRO A 68 2.95 -6.54 33.09
C PRO A 68 2.01 -6.71 31.89
N ARG A 69 1.39 -7.89 31.79
CA ARG A 69 0.38 -8.20 30.77
C ARG A 69 -0.77 -7.20 30.93
N PRO A 70 -1.27 -6.57 29.86
CA PRO A 70 -2.50 -5.81 29.95
C PRO A 70 -3.62 -6.81 30.28
N ASP A 71 -4.29 -6.63 31.42
CA ASP A 71 -5.45 -7.41 31.83
C ASP A 71 -6.48 -7.42 30.72
N GLY A 72 -6.79 -8.63 30.24
CA GLY A 72 -7.70 -8.88 29.13
C GLY A 72 -9.08 -8.31 29.43
N ARG A 73 -9.43 -7.23 28.74
CA ARG A 73 -10.81 -6.77 28.64
C ARG A 73 -11.44 -7.45 27.43
N ASP A 74 -12.19 -8.50 27.72
CA ASP A 74 -13.15 -9.14 26.84
C ASP A 74 -14.03 -8.08 26.16
N THR A 75 -13.89 -7.94 24.85
CA THR A 75 -14.86 -7.21 24.02
C THR A 75 -15.78 -8.26 23.43
N GLY A 76 -16.74 -8.69 24.24
CA GLY A 76 -17.86 -9.48 23.77
C GLY A 76 -18.62 -8.72 22.68
N GLU A 77 -18.40 -9.09 21.42
CA GLU A 77 -19.31 -8.78 20.33
C GLU A 77 -19.80 -10.12 19.78
N GLY A 78 -20.94 -10.53 20.32
CA GLY A 78 -21.72 -11.63 19.78
C GLY A 78 -22.55 -11.17 18.58
N ASP A 79 -22.91 -12.18 17.79
CA ASP A 79 -24.09 -12.25 16.93
C ASP A 79 -23.98 -11.66 15.50
N ARG A 80 -23.71 -12.54 14.53
CA ARG A 80 -24.66 -12.97 13.49
C ARG A 80 -24.01 -13.96 12.51
N ASP A 81 -24.55 -15.18 12.42
CA ASP A 81 -24.23 -16.12 11.33
C ASP A 81 -25.00 -15.69 10.06
N PRO A 82 -24.32 -15.39 8.93
CA PRO A 82 -24.99 -14.96 7.70
C PRO A 82 -25.79 -16.05 6.96
N ARG A 83 -25.81 -17.30 7.42
CA ARG A 83 -26.36 -18.44 6.66
C ARG A 83 -27.82 -18.76 6.97
N GLU A 84 -28.42 -18.14 7.97
CA GLU A 84 -29.82 -18.40 8.33
C GLU A 84 -30.74 -17.28 7.82
N GLY A 85 -31.05 -17.34 6.53
CA GLY A 85 -32.16 -16.56 5.97
C GLY A 85 -31.96 -16.21 4.51
N ASP A 86 -32.32 -17.13 3.60
CA ASP A 86 -33.20 -16.88 2.45
C ASP A 86 -33.37 -18.18 1.62
N ARG A 87 -34.61 -18.45 1.18
CA ARG A 87 -35.23 -19.74 0.80
C ARG A 87 -34.80 -20.34 -0.56
N ASP A 88 -35.15 -21.62 -0.80
CA ASP A 88 -35.93 -22.00 -1.99
C ASP A 88 -37.01 -23.08 -1.69
N PRO A 89 -38.32 -22.81 -1.83
CA PRO A 89 -39.40 -23.78 -1.53
C PRO A 89 -39.74 -24.79 -2.65
N GLN A 90 -39.01 -24.86 -3.77
CA GLN A 90 -39.47 -25.60 -4.97
C GLN A 90 -39.08 -27.09 -5.07
N GLU A 91 -38.45 -27.72 -4.06
CA GLU A 91 -37.94 -29.09 -4.19
C GLU A 91 -38.94 -30.21 -3.80
N SER A 92 -40.26 -29.99 -3.83
CA SER A 92 -41.24 -31.02 -3.45
C SER A 92 -42.10 -31.64 -4.57
N ASP A 93 -41.95 -31.21 -5.83
CA ASP A 93 -42.79 -31.69 -6.93
C ASP A 93 -41.98 -32.24 -8.11
N ARG A 94 -41.21 -33.32 -7.89
CA ARG A 94 -40.74 -34.18 -8.99
C ARG A 94 -41.72 -35.34 -9.16
N ASP A 95 -42.66 -35.17 -10.07
CA ASP A 95 -43.54 -36.23 -10.57
C ASP A 95 -42.77 -37.17 -11.54
N PRO A 96 -43.05 -38.49 -11.54
CA PRO A 96 -42.25 -39.51 -12.22
C PRO A 96 -42.85 -39.89 -13.58
N GLN A 97 -42.21 -39.55 -14.69
CA GLN A 97 -42.51 -40.17 -15.99
C GLN A 97 -41.24 -40.44 -16.79
N GLU A 98 -40.80 -41.69 -16.70
CA GLU A 98 -39.93 -42.32 -17.68
C GLU A 98 -40.68 -42.42 -19.01
N GLY A 99 -40.08 -41.84 -20.05
CA GLY A 99 -40.57 -41.87 -21.42
C GLY A 99 -39.44 -42.35 -22.33
N GLU A 100 -39.64 -43.57 -22.81
CA GLU A 100 -39.07 -44.27 -23.97
C GLU A 100 -38.65 -43.43 -25.19
N GLU A 101 -37.93 -44.09 -26.12
CA GLU A 101 -37.48 -43.66 -27.47
C GLU A 101 -36.03 -43.12 -27.49
N GLU A 102 -35.05 -43.58 -28.26
CA GLU A 102 -34.97 -44.44 -29.44
C GLU A 102 -33.48 -44.71 -29.67
N THR A 103 -33.02 -45.97 -29.70
CA THR A 103 -31.82 -46.34 -30.49
C THR A 103 -31.89 -47.82 -30.87
N ARG A 104 -32.41 -48.10 -32.07
CA ARG A 104 -32.14 -49.34 -32.83
C ARG A 104 -30.76 -49.23 -33.49
N PRO A 105 -30.05 -50.35 -33.75
CA PRO A 105 -30.46 -51.35 -34.76
C PRO A 105 -31.04 -52.65 -34.19
#